data_AF-A0A1V0N4I2-F1
#
_entry.id   AF-A0A1V0N4I2-F1
#
_cell.length_a   1.000
_cell.length_b   1.000
_cell.length_c   1.000
_cell.angle_alpha   90.00
_cell.angle_beta   90.00
_cell.angle_gamma   90.00
#
_symmetry.space_group_name_H-M   'P 1'
#
loop_
_entity.id
_entity.type
_entity.pdbx_description
1 polymer ?
#
loop_
_entity_poly.entity_id
_entity_poly.type
_entity_poly.pdbx_seq_one_letter_code
_entity_poly.pdbx_strand_id
1 'polypeptide(L)'
;MRIAGLISEQAIENPVKVNYTWYEKAKGIIQWNFENTGSTTRSFILLRGITENNKVSEIYAFGDAFYPLYYKNFNVDFVTEPEPLANVSARTNNAPLAVIENSDSRLLVAFLYTLSGGSKYSVLEGGWTGVEPGGIKIVLAKYSGTKDFSIKYEKKQCTLYNEESSTDYGCPDDPFTVKSALMRVNNPIKPLFNDTISAAGDNNCV
;
A
#
# COMPACT_ATOMS: atom_id res chain seq x y z
N MET A 1 2.48 28.25 44.87
CA MET A 1 2.94 28.36 43.46
C MET A 1 3.20 26.95 42.95
N ARG A 2 2.28 26.36 42.17
CA ARG A 2 2.44 25.02 41.60
C ARG A 2 2.97 25.19 40.17
N ILE A 3 4.17 24.67 39.92
CA ILE A 3 4.75 24.59 38.58
C ILE A 3 4.11 23.39 37.90
N ALA A 4 3.16 23.63 37.01
CA ALA A 4 2.68 22.63 36.08
C ALA A 4 3.75 22.46 34.99
N GLY A 5 4.51 21.37 35.07
CA GLY A 5 5.41 20.97 34.01
C GLY A 5 4.60 20.63 32.76
N LEU A 6 4.80 21.40 31.69
CA LEU A 6 4.47 21.00 30.33
C LEU A 6 5.30 19.74 30.02
N ILE A 7 4.66 18.57 30.07
CA ILE A 7 5.18 17.38 29.41
C ILE A 7 5.00 17.69 27.92
N SER A 8 6.09 17.98 27.22
CA SER A 8 6.05 18.02 25.76
C SER A 8 5.62 16.64 25.30
N GLU A 9 4.54 16.55 24.51
CA GLU A 9 4.23 15.35 23.74
C GLU A 9 5.46 15.00 22.91
N GLN A 10 6.28 14.06 23.41
CA GLN A 10 7.29 13.42 22.58
C GLN A 10 6.52 12.80 21.42
N ALA A 11 6.77 13.28 20.21
CA ALA A 11 6.27 12.66 19.00
C ALA A 11 6.63 11.18 19.10
N ILE A 12 5.61 10.33 19.27
CA ILE A 12 5.81 8.89 19.39
C ILE A 12 6.40 8.47 18.04
N GLU A 13 7.68 8.12 18.05
CA GLU A 13 8.40 7.65 16.87
C GLU A 13 7.63 6.48 16.27
N ASN A 14 7.44 6.49 14.94
CA ASN A 14 6.81 5.37 14.25
C ASN A 14 7.71 4.12 14.43
N PRO A 15 7.26 3.07 15.14
CA PRO A 15 8.10 1.91 15.41
C PRO A 15 8.31 1.03 14.17
N VAL A 16 7.62 1.32 13.06
CA VAL A 16 7.76 0.57 11.82
C VAL A 16 8.85 1.20 10.95
N LYS A 17 9.84 0.39 10.58
CA LYS A 17 10.95 0.75 9.70
C LYS A 17 10.79 0.04 8.36
N VAL A 18 11.25 0.70 7.30
CA VAL A 18 11.35 0.12 5.95
C VAL A 18 12.73 0.41 5.38
N ASN A 19 13.27 -0.57 4.65
CA ASN A 19 14.36 -0.40 3.72
C ASN A 19 14.18 -1.37 2.54
N TYR A 20 15.08 -1.30 1.57
CA TYR A 20 15.16 -2.30 0.51
C TYR A 20 16.58 -2.77 0.30
N THR A 21 16.70 -3.96 -0.28
CA THR A 21 17.95 -4.53 -0.76
C THR A 21 17.74 -5.08 -2.17
N TRP A 22 18.76 -5.05 -3.03
CA TRP A 22 18.70 -5.72 -4.31
C TRP A 22 18.67 -7.24 -4.11
N TYR A 23 17.62 -7.89 -4.60
CA TYR A 23 17.55 -9.35 -4.63
C TYR A 23 18.22 -9.88 -5.92
N GLU A 24 17.86 -9.29 -7.06
CA GLU A 24 18.47 -9.58 -8.36
C GLU A 24 18.51 -8.31 -9.21
N LYS A 25 19.56 -7.49 -9.03
CA LYS A 25 19.68 -6.17 -9.66
C LYS A 25 19.61 -6.22 -11.19
N ALA A 26 20.22 -7.24 -11.81
CA ALA A 26 20.20 -7.42 -13.26
C ALA A 26 18.79 -7.61 -13.84
N LYS A 27 17.82 -8.08 -13.03
CA LYS A 27 16.42 -8.24 -13.43
C LYS A 27 15.51 -7.14 -12.87
N GLY A 28 16.07 -6.13 -12.22
CA GLY A 28 15.28 -5.07 -11.59
C GLY A 28 14.43 -5.59 -10.43
N ILE A 29 14.91 -6.57 -9.67
CA ILE A 29 14.17 -7.16 -8.53
C ILE A 29 14.79 -6.71 -7.21
N ILE A 30 13.99 -6.05 -6.38
CA ILE A 30 14.33 -5.67 -5.02
C ILE A 30 13.58 -6.54 -4.01
N GLN A 31 14.06 -6.52 -2.77
CA GLN A 31 13.37 -7.02 -1.60
C GLN A 31 13.09 -5.86 -0.67
N TRP A 32 11.80 -5.58 -0.42
CA TRP A 32 11.39 -4.72 0.68
C TRP A 32 11.58 -5.45 2.00
N ASN A 33 12.12 -4.74 3.00
CA ASN A 33 12.24 -5.25 4.36
C ASN A 33 11.54 -4.31 5.31
N PHE A 34 10.60 -4.84 6.06
CA PHE A 34 9.84 -4.15 7.08
C PHE A 34 10.14 -4.74 8.45
N GLU A 35 10.19 -3.87 9.47
CA GLU A 35 10.39 -4.27 10.86
C GLU A 35 9.51 -3.40 11.75
N ASN A 36 8.68 -4.03 12.58
CA ASN A 36 7.99 -3.35 13.66
C ASN A 36 8.82 -3.52 14.95
N THR A 37 9.63 -2.51 15.29
CA THR A 37 10.48 -2.54 16.49
C THR A 37 9.70 -2.27 17.79
N GLY A 38 8.40 -2.00 17.69
CA GLY A 38 7.52 -1.75 18.82
C GLY A 38 6.99 -3.05 19.43
N SER A 39 6.24 -2.94 20.52
CA SER A 39 5.63 -4.07 21.23
C SER A 39 4.20 -4.39 20.82
N THR A 40 3.60 -3.59 19.94
CA THR A 40 2.18 -3.71 19.57
C THR A 40 2.01 -3.83 18.06
N THR A 41 0.93 -4.49 17.64
CA THR A 41 0.59 -4.63 16.22
C THR A 41 0.39 -3.28 15.56
N ARG A 42 0.90 -3.14 14.35
CA ARG A 42 0.77 -1.93 13.52
C ARG A 42 0.40 -2.31 12.10
N SER A 43 -0.59 -1.60 11.56
CA SER A 43 -0.92 -1.63 10.15
C SER A 43 -0.43 -0.36 9.48
N PHE A 44 0.05 -0.49 8.26
CA PHE A 44 0.66 0.60 7.52
C PHE A 44 0.66 0.32 6.01
N ILE A 45 0.89 1.38 5.26
CA ILE A 45 1.12 1.32 3.81
C ILE A 45 2.54 1.81 3.49
N LEU A 46 3.08 1.32 2.38
CA LEU A 46 4.34 1.81 1.82
C LEU A 46 4.04 2.93 0.84
N LEU A 47 4.65 4.09 1.04
CA LEU A 47 4.74 5.14 0.03
C LEU A 47 6.11 5.07 -0.63
N ARG A 48 6.15 5.04 -1.96
CA ARG A 48 7.40 5.03 -2.72
C ARG A 48 7.26 5.69 -4.08
N GLY A 49 8.36 6.27 -4.55
CA GLY A 49 8.55 6.75 -5.91
C GLY A 49 9.79 6.13 -6.53
N ILE A 50 10.29 6.76 -7.58
CA ILE A 50 11.49 6.36 -8.31
C ILE A 50 12.57 7.43 -8.10
N THR A 51 13.81 7.02 -7.88
CA THR A 51 14.98 7.89 -7.94
C THR A 51 15.64 7.75 -9.31
N GLU A 52 15.72 8.85 -10.05
CA GLU A 52 16.42 8.93 -11.33
C GLU A 52 17.19 10.25 -11.39
N ASN A 53 18.47 10.23 -11.78
CA ASN A 53 19.33 11.41 -11.86
C ASN A 53 19.34 12.26 -10.57
N ASN A 54 19.40 11.62 -9.40
CA ASN A 54 19.32 12.24 -8.07
C ASN A 54 18.02 13.01 -7.78
N LYS A 55 16.96 12.77 -8.55
CA LYS A 55 15.63 13.33 -8.31
C LYS A 55 14.67 12.20 -7.97
N VAL A 56 13.86 12.43 -6.93
CA VAL A 56 12.78 11.53 -6.56
C VAL A 56 11.53 11.97 -7.33
N SER A 57 10.88 11.04 -8.00
CA SER A 57 9.59 11.23 -8.66
C SER A 57 8.50 11.58 -7.65
N GLU A 58 7.30 11.80 -8.15
CA GLU A 58 6.14 11.80 -7.26
C GLU A 58 6.03 10.46 -6.51
N ILE A 59 5.70 10.55 -5.22
CA ILE A 59 5.56 9.41 -4.31
C ILE A 59 4.07 9.08 -4.21
N TYR A 60 3.72 7.81 -4.36
CA TYR A 60 2.35 7.32 -4.24
C TYR A 60 2.28 6.06 -3.36
N ALA A 61 1.07 5.64 -3.02
CA ALA A 61 0.86 4.43 -2.21
C ALA A 61 1.12 3.17 -3.04
N PHE A 62 1.99 2.29 -2.56
CA PHE A 62 2.27 1.04 -3.26
C PHE A 62 1.01 0.17 -3.30
N GLY A 63 0.69 -0.35 -4.49
CA GLY A 63 -0.59 -1.01 -4.78
C GLY A 63 -1.52 -0.14 -5.64
N ASP A 64 -1.56 1.18 -5.40
CA ASP A 64 -2.49 2.13 -6.06
C ASP A 64 -2.39 2.11 -7.58
N ALA A 65 -1.19 1.88 -8.12
CA ALA A 65 -0.95 2.00 -9.55
C ALA A 65 -1.64 0.92 -10.40
N PHE A 66 -1.67 -0.32 -9.89
CA PHE A 66 -1.97 -1.51 -10.71
C PHE A 66 -2.78 -2.56 -9.94
N TYR A 67 -3.47 -2.17 -8.85
CA TYR A 67 -4.26 -3.10 -8.04
C TYR A 67 -5.32 -3.90 -8.82
N PRO A 68 -5.95 -3.40 -9.91
CA PRO A 68 -6.92 -4.21 -10.64
C PRO A 68 -6.28 -5.49 -11.20
N LEU A 69 -5.02 -5.42 -11.66
CA LEU A 69 -4.31 -6.60 -12.13
C LEU A 69 -3.83 -7.47 -10.99
N TYR A 70 -3.32 -6.90 -9.90
CA TYR A 70 -2.98 -7.64 -8.67
C TYR A 70 -4.14 -8.50 -8.21
N TYR A 71 -5.32 -7.88 -8.11
CA TYR A 71 -6.55 -8.53 -7.70
C TYR A 71 -6.96 -9.66 -8.63
N LYS A 72 -6.95 -9.42 -9.95
CA LYS A 72 -7.43 -10.44 -10.91
C LYS A 72 -6.45 -11.57 -11.20
N ASN A 73 -5.15 -11.28 -11.24
CA ASN A 73 -4.17 -12.18 -11.86
C ASN A 73 -3.11 -12.72 -10.89
N PHE A 74 -2.95 -12.13 -9.70
CA PHE A 74 -1.82 -12.44 -8.81
C PHE A 74 -2.23 -12.97 -7.43
N ASN A 75 -3.48 -13.44 -7.29
CA ASN A 75 -4.02 -13.97 -6.04
C ASN A 75 -3.81 -13.00 -4.86
N VAL A 76 -4.04 -11.71 -5.13
CA VAL A 76 -4.00 -10.66 -4.13
C VAL A 76 -5.43 -10.29 -3.79
N ASP A 77 -5.88 -10.67 -2.60
CA ASP A 77 -7.24 -10.36 -2.16
C ASP A 77 -7.32 -9.04 -1.39
N PHE A 78 -8.53 -8.47 -1.37
CA PHE A 78 -8.87 -7.41 -0.42
C PHE A 78 -9.08 -8.03 0.96
N VAL A 79 -8.31 -7.58 1.94
CA VAL A 79 -8.46 -8.07 3.31
C VAL A 79 -9.69 -7.45 3.96
N THR A 80 -10.40 -8.19 4.81
CA THR A 80 -11.55 -7.67 5.58
C THR A 80 -11.17 -7.17 6.97
N GLU A 81 -10.09 -7.70 7.55
CA GLU A 81 -9.53 -7.30 8.85
C GLU A 81 -8.00 -7.31 8.80
N PRO A 82 -7.30 -6.34 9.43
CA PRO A 82 -5.84 -6.31 9.40
C PRO A 82 -5.24 -7.36 10.35
N GLU A 83 -4.87 -8.51 9.79
CA GLU A 83 -4.16 -9.56 10.50
C GLU A 83 -2.64 -9.48 10.29
N PRO A 84 -1.80 -9.77 11.31
CA PRO A 84 -0.36 -9.82 11.14
C PRO A 84 0.07 -10.77 10.02
N LEU A 85 0.89 -10.27 9.10
CA LEU A 85 1.41 -11.05 7.99
C LEU A 85 2.42 -12.10 8.48
N ALA A 86 2.28 -13.33 7.96
CA ALA A 86 3.26 -14.37 8.15
C ALA A 86 4.48 -14.12 7.26
N ASN A 87 5.68 -14.11 7.83
CA ASN A 87 6.92 -13.97 7.08
C ASN A 87 7.51 -15.34 6.74
N VAL A 88 7.06 -15.93 5.63
CA VAL A 88 7.53 -17.26 5.18
C VAL A 88 8.81 -17.12 4.36
N SER A 89 8.76 -16.33 3.28
CA SER A 89 9.94 -15.98 2.47
C SER A 89 9.62 -14.78 1.57
N ALA A 90 10.62 -13.96 1.25
CA ALA A 90 10.41 -12.79 0.39
C ALA A 90 9.76 -13.14 -0.97
N ARG A 91 10.05 -14.34 -1.52
CA ARG A 91 9.56 -14.80 -2.82
C ARG A 91 8.09 -15.24 -2.80
N THR A 92 7.60 -15.71 -1.66
CA THR A 92 6.24 -16.25 -1.51
C THR A 92 5.30 -15.31 -0.76
N ASN A 93 5.87 -14.41 0.03
CA ASN A 93 5.13 -13.41 0.77
C ASN A 93 4.43 -12.45 -0.21
N ASN A 94 3.19 -12.07 0.11
CA ASN A 94 2.45 -11.06 -0.61
C ASN A 94 1.58 -10.27 0.39
N ALA A 95 1.38 -8.98 0.14
CA ALA A 95 0.51 -8.17 0.97
C ALA A 95 -0.90 -8.14 0.37
N PRO A 96 -1.95 -8.20 1.18
CA PRO A 96 -3.31 -8.01 0.68
C PRO A 96 -3.57 -6.53 0.36
N LEU A 97 -4.64 -6.28 -0.39
CA LEU A 97 -5.14 -4.93 -0.66
C LEU A 97 -6.11 -4.49 0.44
N ALA A 98 -6.23 -3.18 0.65
CA ALA A 98 -7.29 -2.58 1.45
C ALA A 98 -7.74 -1.25 0.85
N VAL A 99 -8.97 -0.83 1.17
CA VAL A 99 -9.43 0.52 0.87
C VAL A 99 -8.92 1.47 1.93
N ILE A 100 -8.24 2.52 1.50
CA ILE A 100 -7.62 3.53 2.34
C ILE A 100 -8.43 4.82 2.25
N GLU A 101 -8.92 5.32 3.39
CA GLU A 101 -9.49 6.65 3.52
C GLU A 101 -8.38 7.64 3.86
N ASN A 102 -8.15 8.56 2.93
CA ASN A 102 -7.17 9.61 3.02
C ASN A 102 -7.62 10.71 4.01
N SER A 103 -6.71 11.60 4.40
CA SER A 103 -7.03 12.71 5.32
C SER A 103 -8.06 13.70 4.76
N ASP A 104 -8.25 13.72 3.44
CA ASP A 104 -9.25 14.53 2.72
C ASP A 104 -10.54 13.75 2.38
N SER A 105 -10.73 12.58 3.01
CA SER A 105 -11.87 11.66 2.81
C SER A 105 -11.95 11.01 1.43
N ARG A 106 -10.99 11.25 0.52
CA ARG A 106 -10.90 10.45 -0.70
C ARG A 106 -10.49 9.02 -0.37
N LEU A 107 -11.05 8.08 -1.12
CA LEU A 107 -10.72 6.67 -1.01
C LEU A 107 -9.71 6.30 -2.10
N LEU A 108 -8.75 5.44 -1.75
CA LEU A 108 -7.79 4.84 -2.68
C LEU A 108 -7.57 3.36 -2.30
N VAL A 109 -6.89 2.61 -3.16
CA VAL A 109 -6.50 1.22 -2.87
C VAL A 109 -4.99 1.14 -2.71
N ALA A 110 -4.52 0.42 -1.69
CA ALA A 110 -3.09 0.17 -1.50
C ALA A 110 -2.85 -1.21 -0.89
N PHE A 111 -1.61 -1.70 -1.00
CA PHE A 111 -1.17 -2.84 -0.21
C PHE A 111 -1.15 -2.48 1.27
N LEU A 112 -1.78 -3.32 2.09
CA LEU A 112 -1.81 -3.18 3.53
C LEU A 112 -0.85 -4.16 4.20
N TYR A 113 0.13 -3.61 4.92
CA TYR A 113 1.06 -4.39 5.72
C TYR A 113 0.64 -4.31 7.19
N THR A 114 0.40 -5.45 7.81
CA THR A 114 0.14 -5.52 9.26
C THR A 114 1.20 -6.39 9.91
N LEU A 115 1.89 -5.88 10.92
CA LEU A 115 2.98 -6.56 11.61
C LEU A 115 2.77 -6.59 13.11
N SER A 116 2.92 -7.77 13.71
CA SER A 116 3.01 -7.93 15.17
C SER A 116 4.20 -7.16 15.74
N GLY A 117 4.15 -6.80 17.02
CA GLY A 117 5.30 -6.21 17.71
C GLY A 117 6.54 -7.12 17.65
N GLY A 118 7.70 -6.54 17.36
CA GLY A 118 8.98 -7.25 17.22
C GLY A 118 9.12 -8.10 15.95
N SER A 119 8.10 -8.12 15.08
CA SER A 119 8.13 -8.93 13.85
C SER A 119 8.81 -8.24 12.68
N LYS A 120 9.29 -9.05 11.74
CA LYS A 120 9.87 -8.63 10.46
C LYS A 120 9.09 -9.25 9.31
N TYR A 121 9.03 -8.56 8.18
CA TYR A 121 8.42 -9.05 6.96
C TYR A 121 9.23 -8.60 5.75
N SER A 122 9.30 -9.44 4.73
CA SER A 122 9.93 -9.08 3.46
C SER A 122 9.13 -9.56 2.26
N VAL A 123 9.22 -8.84 1.15
CA VAL A 123 8.52 -9.18 -0.09
C VAL A 123 9.32 -8.68 -1.29
N LEU A 124 9.31 -9.44 -2.38
CA LEU A 124 9.96 -9.02 -3.63
C LEU A 124 9.08 -8.05 -4.43
N GLU A 125 9.71 -7.09 -5.10
CA GLU A 125 9.08 -6.24 -6.12
C GLU A 125 9.98 -6.20 -7.36
N GLY A 126 9.39 -6.37 -8.54
CA GLY A 126 10.05 -6.20 -9.83
C GLY A 126 9.85 -4.80 -10.42
N GLY A 127 10.37 -4.55 -11.62
CA GLY A 127 10.15 -3.28 -12.34
C GLY A 127 11.21 -2.21 -12.07
N TRP A 128 12.35 -2.57 -11.47
CA TRP A 128 13.41 -1.62 -11.12
C TRP A 128 14.61 -1.65 -12.08
N THR A 129 14.38 -1.96 -13.36
CA THR A 129 15.46 -1.98 -14.36
C THR A 129 15.84 -0.55 -14.75
N GLY A 130 17.08 -0.14 -14.44
CA GLY A 130 17.60 1.20 -14.77
C GLY A 130 17.18 2.31 -13.82
N VAL A 131 16.42 1.98 -12.77
CA VAL A 131 15.92 2.93 -11.77
C VAL A 131 16.05 2.36 -10.36
N GLU A 132 15.96 3.20 -9.33
CA GLU A 132 16.03 2.75 -7.93
C GLU A 132 14.83 3.29 -7.12
N PRO A 133 14.39 2.60 -6.07
CA PRO A 133 13.36 3.13 -5.18
C PRO A 133 13.73 4.49 -4.58
N GLY A 134 12.78 5.42 -4.59
CA GLY A 134 12.93 6.78 -4.07
C GLY A 134 11.82 7.17 -3.12
N GLY A 135 12.06 8.18 -2.29
CA GLY A 135 11.00 8.78 -1.47
C GLY A 135 10.29 7.84 -0.50
N ILE A 136 10.98 6.79 -0.07
CA ILE A 136 10.43 5.69 0.73
C ILE A 136 9.93 6.22 2.07
N LYS A 137 8.65 5.99 2.36
CA LYS A 137 8.02 6.36 3.64
C LYS A 137 6.98 5.32 4.03
N ILE A 138 6.77 5.17 5.33
CA ILE A 138 5.64 4.41 5.88
C ILE A 138 4.59 5.39 6.39
N VAL A 139 3.33 5.12 6.10
CA VAL A 139 2.20 5.81 6.72
C VAL A 139 1.40 4.80 7.54
N LEU A 140 1.24 5.07 8.84
CA LEU A 140 0.41 4.23 9.71
C LEU A 140 -1.04 4.34 9.28
N ALA A 141 -1.70 3.18 9.23
CA ALA A 141 -3.07 3.04 8.80
C ALA A 141 -3.90 2.45 9.94
N LYS A 142 -5.00 3.12 10.32
CA LYS A 142 -5.87 2.72 11.43
C LYS A 142 -7.14 2.07 10.90
N TYR A 143 -7.43 0.87 11.38
CA TYR A 143 -8.66 0.18 11.02
C TYR A 143 -9.91 0.95 11.47
N SER A 144 -10.88 1.08 10.56
CA SER A 144 -12.17 1.72 10.79
C SER A 144 -13.37 0.77 10.66
N GLY A 145 -13.15 -0.49 10.30
CA GLY A 145 -14.21 -1.46 10.05
C GLY A 145 -14.15 -2.03 8.64
N THR A 146 -15.01 -3.02 8.37
CA THR A 146 -15.16 -3.64 7.05
C THR A 146 -16.40 -3.09 6.36
N LYS A 147 -16.32 -2.86 5.05
CA LYS A 147 -17.46 -2.45 4.22
C LYS A 147 -17.41 -3.16 2.86
N ASP A 148 -18.54 -3.18 2.18
CA ASP A 148 -18.61 -3.46 0.76
C ASP A 148 -18.32 -2.15 -0.01
N PHE A 149 -17.50 -2.22 -1.06
CA PHE A 149 -17.08 -1.08 -1.87
C PHE A 149 -17.34 -1.34 -3.34
N SER A 150 -17.88 -0.32 -4.01
CA SER A 150 -17.85 -0.19 -5.47
C SER A 150 -16.54 0.43 -5.91
N ILE A 151 -15.86 -0.17 -6.86
CA ILE A 151 -14.61 0.34 -7.41
C ILE A 151 -14.75 0.47 -8.92
N LYS A 152 -14.74 1.71 -9.39
CA LYS A 152 -14.56 2.06 -10.80
C LYS A 152 -13.13 2.57 -10.98
N TYR A 153 -12.30 1.81 -11.67
CA TYR A 153 -10.89 2.11 -11.83
C TYR A 153 -10.59 2.71 -13.20
N GLU A 154 -9.51 3.47 -13.32
CA GLU A 154 -9.05 3.92 -14.63
C GLU A 154 -8.45 2.75 -15.43
N LYS A 155 -9.08 2.36 -16.56
CA LYS A 155 -8.61 1.26 -17.42
C LYS A 155 -7.14 1.34 -17.85
N LYS A 156 -6.57 2.56 -17.89
CA LYS A 156 -5.16 2.77 -18.18
C LYS A 156 -4.22 2.10 -17.16
N GLN A 157 -4.67 1.80 -15.94
CA GLN A 157 -3.89 1.03 -14.97
C GLN A 157 -3.50 -0.34 -15.55
N CYS A 158 -4.43 -1.06 -16.15
CA CYS A 158 -4.11 -2.34 -16.78
C CYS A 158 -3.21 -2.18 -18.00
N THR A 159 -3.52 -1.21 -18.89
CA THR A 159 -2.79 -1.07 -20.15
C THR A 159 -1.34 -0.68 -19.88
N LEU A 160 -1.10 0.26 -18.95
CA LEU A 160 0.24 0.66 -18.55
C LEU A 160 1.02 -0.50 -17.93
N TYR A 161 0.40 -1.31 -17.07
CA TYR A 161 1.10 -2.49 -16.52
C TYR A 161 1.50 -3.47 -17.61
N ASN A 162 0.58 -3.81 -18.52
CA ASN A 162 0.85 -4.75 -19.62
C ASN A 162 1.96 -4.22 -20.55
N GLU A 163 1.96 -2.91 -20.83
CA GLU A 163 3.02 -2.22 -21.58
C GLU A 163 4.37 -2.30 -20.85
N GLU A 164 4.43 -1.91 -19.56
CA GLU A 164 5.66 -1.88 -18.76
C GLU A 164 6.24 -3.27 -18.49
N SER A 165 5.39 -4.28 -18.34
CA SER A 165 5.79 -5.66 -18.03
C SER A 165 5.93 -6.55 -19.26
N SER A 166 5.56 -6.06 -20.46
CA SER A 166 5.47 -6.86 -21.68
C SER A 166 4.60 -8.12 -21.50
N THR A 167 3.43 -7.95 -20.87
CA THR A 167 2.44 -9.01 -20.63
C THR A 167 1.09 -8.67 -21.26
N ASP A 168 0.15 -9.62 -21.24
CA ASP A 168 -1.22 -9.45 -21.75
C ASP A 168 -2.23 -9.97 -20.74
N TYR A 169 -2.20 -9.43 -19.51
CA TYR A 169 -3.15 -9.80 -18.47
C TYR A 169 -4.50 -9.12 -18.69
N GLY A 170 -5.57 -9.85 -18.44
CA GLY A 170 -6.93 -9.31 -18.47
C GLY A 170 -7.23 -8.44 -17.25
N CYS A 171 -8.10 -7.44 -17.43
CA CYS A 171 -8.61 -6.62 -16.35
C CYS A 171 -9.85 -7.21 -15.65
N PRO A 172 -10.12 -6.87 -14.38
CA PRO A 172 -11.41 -7.14 -13.75
C PRO A 172 -12.52 -6.32 -14.40
N ASP A 173 -13.77 -6.69 -14.10
CA ASP A 173 -14.94 -5.92 -14.52
C ASP A 173 -14.85 -4.49 -13.98
N ASP A 174 -15.44 -3.52 -14.68
CA ASP A 174 -15.37 -2.10 -14.34
C ASP A 174 -16.76 -1.45 -14.46
N PRO A 175 -17.43 -1.09 -13.35
CA PRO A 175 -16.98 -1.25 -11.96
C PRO A 175 -17.02 -2.71 -11.46
N PHE A 176 -16.32 -2.99 -10.36
CA PHE A 176 -16.47 -4.23 -9.58
C PHE A 176 -16.72 -3.95 -8.10
N THR A 177 -17.26 -4.93 -7.37
CA THR A 177 -17.56 -4.81 -5.93
C THR A 177 -16.66 -5.73 -5.11
N VAL A 178 -16.14 -5.23 -3.99
CA VAL A 178 -15.34 -6.01 -3.03
C VAL A 178 -15.75 -5.73 -1.60
N LYS A 179 -15.62 -6.73 -0.73
CA LYS A 179 -15.66 -6.54 0.72
C LYS A 179 -14.24 -6.27 1.20
N SER A 180 -13.99 -5.15 1.87
CA SER A 180 -12.65 -4.75 2.29
C SER A 180 -12.63 -4.02 3.63
N ALA A 181 -11.49 -4.10 4.33
CA ALA A 181 -11.14 -3.26 5.45
C ALA A 181 -11.02 -1.80 4.97
N LEU A 182 -11.67 -0.90 5.70
CA LEU A 182 -11.46 0.54 5.60
C LEU A 182 -10.35 0.95 6.56
N MET A 183 -9.24 1.41 6.01
CA MET A 183 -8.10 1.89 6.78
C MET A 183 -7.97 3.41 6.67
N ARG A 184 -7.87 4.12 7.78
CA ARG A 184 -7.68 5.58 7.81
C ARG A 184 -6.21 5.95 7.92
N VAL A 185 -5.79 6.93 7.15
CA VAL A 185 -4.47 7.56 7.28
C VAL A 185 -4.62 9.03 7.62
N ASN A 186 -3.69 9.56 8.43
CA ASN A 186 -3.70 10.98 8.81
C ASN A 186 -2.85 11.85 7.87
N ASN A 187 -2.08 11.24 6.98
CA ASN A 187 -1.21 11.92 6.04
C ASN A 187 -1.91 12.01 4.69
N PRO A 188 -1.92 13.18 4.03
CA PRO A 188 -2.46 13.30 2.69
C PRO A 188 -1.61 12.47 1.72
N ILE A 189 -2.25 11.55 1.04
CA ILE A 189 -1.71 10.77 -0.06
C ILE A 189 -2.32 11.32 -1.34
N LYS A 190 -1.51 11.52 -2.37
CA LYS A 190 -2.01 11.80 -3.71
C LYS A 190 -2.23 10.46 -4.43
N PRO A 191 -3.48 10.12 -4.82
CA PRO A 191 -3.73 8.97 -5.69
C PRO A 191 -2.99 9.14 -7.02
N LEU A 192 -2.48 8.03 -7.57
CA LEU A 192 -1.84 8.06 -8.88
C LEU A 192 -2.88 8.08 -10.00
N PHE A 193 -4.02 7.45 -9.75
CA PHE A 193 -5.17 7.37 -10.63
C PHE A 193 -6.41 8.00 -9.97
N ASN A 194 -7.33 8.50 -10.79
CA ASN A 194 -8.58 9.13 -10.35
C ASN A 194 -9.71 8.08 -10.27
N ASP A 195 -9.45 7.01 -9.52
CA ASP A 195 -10.44 5.96 -9.33
C ASP A 195 -11.63 6.48 -8.53
N THR A 196 -12.83 5.98 -8.84
CA THR A 196 -14.04 6.29 -8.09
C THR A 196 -14.38 5.12 -7.19
N ILE A 197 -14.19 5.30 -5.89
CA ILE A 197 -14.46 4.29 -4.87
C ILE A 197 -15.55 4.83 -3.94
N SER A 198 -16.57 4.01 -3.67
CA SER A 198 -17.68 4.37 -2.76
C SER A 198 -18.18 3.15 -2.00
N ALA A 199 -18.88 3.36 -0.89
CA ALA A 199 -19.51 2.24 -0.19
C ALA A 199 -20.62 1.65 -1.07
N ALA A 200 -20.71 0.32 -1.13
CA ALA A 200 -21.77 -0.34 -1.89
C ALA A 200 -23.14 0.04 -1.29
N GLY A 201 -24.05 0.54 -2.13
CA GLY A 201 -25.34 1.10 -1.73
C GLY A 201 -25.48 2.60 -1.99
N ASP A 202 -24.36 3.31 -2.17
CA ASP A 202 -24.36 4.60 -2.87
C ASP A 202 -24.57 4.30 -4.36
N ASN A 203 -25.42 5.04 -5.08
CA ASN A 203 -25.88 4.77 -6.47
C ASN A 203 -24.77 4.77 -7.57
N ASN A 204 -23.52 4.53 -7.22
CA ASN A 204 -22.33 4.63 -8.07
C ASN A 204 -21.85 3.27 -8.63
N CYS A 205 -22.59 2.18 -8.41
CA CYS A 205 -22.31 0.85 -8.99
C CYS A 205 -23.01 0.60 -10.35
N VAL A 206 -23.74 1.57 -10.91
CA VAL A 206 -24.57 1.40 -12.12
C VAL A 206 -24.00 2.18 -13.29
#